data_AF-A0A9P7X1P6-F1
#
_entry.id   AF-A0A9P7X1P6-F1
#
_cell.length_a   1.000
_cell.length_b   1.000
_cell.length_c   1.000
_cell.angle_alpha   90.00
_cell.angle_beta   90.00
_cell.angle_gamma   90.00
#
_symmetry.space_group_name_H-M   'P 1'
#
loop_
_entity.id
_entity.type
_entity.pdbx_description
1 polymer ?
#
loop_
_entity_poly.entity_id
_entity_poly.type
_entity_poly.pdbx_seq_one_letter_code
_entity_poly.pdbx_strand_id
1 'polypeptide(L)'
;MGEEYAINERVLCYHGPLMYEAKILKAQIFDESNTTTGTVGPHYFVHYKGWKQTWDEWVAGDRMLKLTEENLIKQKEMNAKAKPASSQSHKKGDSSSHHGHSHSHSASGNMASGSGTSGGAGTTTGRRKEAGRKRGRDEDDSVKKPDMKLDIPDALKVVLVDDWEAVTKNNQLVSLPREPNVVDILAEFQQHCENLTDKHLTAQDTALSTYIAGLQLYFERSLGSTLLYRFERGQYAEVRRKYVTGQHVVIGEEKSMSQVYGAEHLLRLIVNLPKMIAQTSLDSESVAILREYTGELTQFMLDNKTRLFLAEYENAPAHYLITMRA
;
A
#
# COMPACT_ATOMS: atom_id res chain seq x y z
N MET A 1 -4.41 10.62 40.01
CA MET A 1 -2.98 10.24 39.98
C MET A 1 -2.85 9.20 38.89
N GLY A 2 -2.16 9.52 37.80
CA GLY A 2 -1.93 8.58 36.72
C GLY A 2 -1.01 7.45 37.21
N GLU A 3 -1.23 6.24 36.71
CA GLU A 3 -0.30 5.13 36.98
C GLU A 3 1.05 5.44 36.31
N GLU A 4 2.13 5.40 37.07
CA GLU A 4 3.48 5.50 36.51
C GLU A 4 3.95 4.14 36.00
N TYR A 5 4.54 4.14 34.80
CA TYR A 5 5.10 2.94 34.16
C TYR A 5 6.62 2.94 34.17
N ALA A 6 7.24 1.77 34.27
CA ALA A 6 8.70 1.61 34.30
C ALA A 6 9.30 1.41 32.89
N ILE A 7 10.56 1.83 32.72
CA ILE A 7 11.33 1.53 31.50
C ILE A 7 11.52 0.00 31.39
N ASN A 8 11.38 -0.53 30.19
CA ASN A 8 11.33 -1.95 29.84
C ASN A 8 10.07 -2.72 30.27
N GLU A 9 9.10 -2.05 30.90
CA GLU A 9 7.81 -2.67 31.23
C GLU A 9 7.01 -3.01 29.95
N ARG A 10 6.28 -4.12 29.99
CA ARG A 10 5.34 -4.53 28.94
C ARG A 10 3.97 -3.98 29.29
N VAL A 11 3.41 -3.20 28.37
CA VAL A 11 2.14 -2.51 28.52
C VAL A 11 1.25 -2.79 27.33
N LEU A 12 -0.04 -2.48 27.48
CA LEU A 12 -0.97 -2.41 26.38
C LEU A 12 -1.15 -0.94 26.00
N CYS A 13 -0.95 -0.61 24.73
CA CYS A 13 -1.02 0.76 24.23
C CYS A 13 -2.04 0.87 23.10
N TYR A 14 -2.90 1.89 23.17
CA TYR A 14 -3.84 2.21 22.11
C TYR A 14 -3.09 2.78 20.89
N HIS A 15 -3.39 2.26 19.71
CA HIS A 15 -3.01 2.83 18.43
C HIS A 15 -4.24 2.82 17.51
N GLY A 16 -4.83 4.01 17.29
CA GLY A 16 -6.17 4.12 16.70
C GLY A 16 -7.25 3.50 17.60
N PRO A 17 -8.23 2.75 17.06
CA PRO A 17 -9.32 2.16 17.82
C PRO A 17 -8.95 0.84 18.51
N LEU A 18 -7.73 0.32 18.30
CA LEU A 18 -7.27 -0.97 18.79
C LEU A 18 -6.14 -0.83 19.80
N MET A 19 -5.95 -1.87 20.58
CA MET A 19 -4.93 -1.94 21.62
C MET A 19 -3.89 -3.01 21.28
N TYR A 20 -2.62 -2.64 21.37
CA TYR A 20 -1.50 -3.48 21.01
C TYR A 20 -0.56 -3.67 22.19
N GLU A 21 0.11 -4.81 22.22
CA GLU A 21 1.18 -5.03 23.19
C GLU A 21 2.41 -4.21 22.80
N ALA A 22 2.94 -3.44 23.74
CA ALA A 22 4.11 -2.60 23.55
C ALA A 22 5.10 -2.72 24.72
N LYS A 23 6.35 -2.32 24.48
CA LYS A 23 7.40 -2.22 25.48
C LYS A 23 7.83 -0.77 25.63
N ILE A 24 7.95 -0.29 26.87
CA ILE A 24 8.46 1.06 27.15
C ILE A 24 9.97 1.08 26.97
N LEU A 25 10.46 1.96 26.11
CA LEU A 25 11.87 2.18 25.85
C LEU A 25 12.42 3.37 26.64
N LYS A 26 11.63 4.45 26.77
CA LYS A 26 12.01 5.67 27.51
C LYS A 26 10.79 6.24 28.24
N ALA A 27 11.03 6.97 29.33
CA ALA A 27 10.01 7.71 30.06
C ALA A 27 10.52 9.13 30.33
N GLN A 28 9.68 10.13 30.10
CA GLN A 28 10.01 11.54 30.30
C GLN A 28 8.76 12.33 30.68
N ILE A 29 8.90 13.36 31.50
CA ILE A 29 7.82 14.31 31.79
C ILE A 29 7.92 15.46 30.78
N PHE A 30 6.84 15.72 30.05
CA PHE A 30 6.76 16.82 29.09
C PHE A 30 6.12 18.03 29.78
N ASP A 31 6.80 19.16 29.70
CA ASP A 31 6.31 20.48 30.13
C ASP A 31 5.85 21.30 28.90
N GLU A 32 5.23 22.45 29.13
CA GLU A 32 4.74 23.36 28.08
C GLU A 32 5.82 23.78 27.06
N SER A 33 7.11 23.68 27.42
CA SER A 33 8.25 23.99 26.54
C SER A 33 8.74 22.83 25.66
N ASN A 34 8.35 21.57 25.94
CA ASN A 34 8.87 20.36 25.30
C ASN A 34 7.76 19.42 24.77
N THR A 35 6.51 19.87 24.78
CA THR A 35 5.36 19.08 24.35
C THR A 35 5.36 18.85 22.83
N THR A 36 5.65 17.62 22.40
CA THR A 36 5.53 17.19 20.99
C THR A 36 4.15 16.60 20.67
N THR A 37 3.43 16.15 21.70
CA THR A 37 2.18 15.37 21.63
C THR A 37 0.91 16.17 21.93
N GLY A 38 1.04 17.47 22.25
CA GLY A 38 -0.07 18.36 22.61
C GLY A 38 -0.55 18.25 24.07
N THR A 39 0.01 17.36 24.88
CA THR A 39 -0.31 17.22 26.32
C THR A 39 0.93 17.39 27.20
N VAL A 40 0.73 17.89 28.41
CA VAL A 40 1.76 17.98 29.45
C VAL A 40 1.62 16.80 30.43
N GLY A 41 2.73 16.40 31.04
CA GLY A 41 2.78 15.28 31.99
C GLY A 41 3.60 14.08 31.50
N PRO A 42 3.43 12.90 32.11
CA PRO A 42 4.28 11.74 31.85
C PRO A 42 4.03 11.15 30.45
N HIS A 43 5.10 11.09 29.67
CA HIS A 43 5.16 10.54 28.33
C HIS A 43 6.15 9.38 28.25
N TYR A 44 5.83 8.42 27.40
CA TYR A 44 6.56 7.18 27.28
C TYR A 44 6.84 6.87 25.82
N PHE A 45 8.09 6.56 25.50
CA PHE A 45 8.46 6.12 24.16
C PHE A 45 8.25 4.62 24.08
N VAL A 46 7.33 4.17 23.23
CA VAL A 46 6.89 2.78 23.17
C VAL A 46 7.27 2.12 21.87
N HIS A 47 7.62 0.82 21.94
CA HIS A 47 7.84 -0.05 20.78
C HIS A 47 6.78 -1.15 20.76
N TYR A 48 6.01 -1.22 19.68
CA TYR A 48 4.96 -2.21 19.50
C TYR A 48 5.52 -3.59 19.12
N LYS A 49 5.02 -4.63 19.78
CA LYS A 49 5.48 -6.00 19.56
C LYS A 49 5.18 -6.45 18.13
N GLY A 50 6.25 -6.74 17.38
CA GLY A 50 6.17 -7.22 16.00
C GLY A 50 6.05 -6.11 14.95
N TRP A 51 6.19 -4.85 15.35
CA TRP A 51 6.16 -3.70 14.43
C TRP A 51 7.59 -3.24 14.13
N LYS A 52 7.77 -2.49 13.03
CA LYS A 52 9.09 -1.89 12.70
C LYS A 52 9.37 -0.71 13.63
N GLN A 53 10.64 -0.46 13.97
CA GLN A 53 11.07 0.66 14.84
C GLN A 53 10.66 2.05 14.32
N THR A 54 10.39 2.19 13.02
CA THR A 54 9.86 3.43 12.43
C THR A 54 8.46 3.80 12.94
N TRP A 55 7.78 2.89 13.65
CA TRP A 55 6.48 3.11 14.28
C TRP A 55 6.57 3.39 15.78
N ASP A 56 7.77 3.50 16.33
CA ASP A 56 7.95 3.84 17.74
C ASP A 56 7.55 5.30 17.96
N GLU A 57 6.69 5.55 18.94
CA GLU A 57 6.12 6.86 19.21
C GLU A 57 6.17 7.23 20.70
N TRP A 58 6.15 8.53 20.98
CA TRP A 58 5.88 9.05 22.32
C TRP A 58 4.38 9.08 22.58
N VAL A 59 3.94 8.42 23.64
CA VAL A 59 2.53 8.36 24.04
C VAL A 59 2.37 8.87 25.47
N ALA A 60 1.25 9.56 25.73
CA ALA A 60 0.85 9.93 27.07
C ALA A 60 0.34 8.70 27.84
N GLY A 61 0.39 8.78 29.18
CA GLY A 61 -0.03 7.66 30.04
C GLY A 61 -1.49 7.23 29.89
N ASP A 62 -2.38 8.10 29.42
CA ASP A 62 -3.80 7.82 29.17
C ASP A 62 -4.03 6.81 28.02
N ARG A 63 -3.10 6.74 27.06
CA ARG A 63 -3.10 5.76 25.97
C ARG A 63 -2.55 4.39 26.37
N MET A 64 -2.12 4.22 27.62
CA MET A 64 -1.49 3.00 28.09
C MET A 64 -2.26 2.33 29.23
N LEU A 65 -2.12 1.02 29.31
CA LEU A 65 -2.71 0.18 30.34
C LEU A 65 -1.72 -0.90 30.75
N LYS A 66 -1.70 -1.24 32.04
CA LYS A 66 -0.90 -2.38 32.53
C LYS A 66 -1.39 -3.69 31.94
N LEU A 67 -0.46 -4.63 31.81
CA LEU A 67 -0.72 -5.98 31.30
C LEU A 67 -1.42 -6.87 32.36
N THR A 68 -2.62 -6.47 32.79
CA THR A 68 -3.48 -7.25 33.68
C THR A 68 -4.39 -8.19 32.88
N GLU A 69 -4.89 -9.24 33.53
CA GLU A 69 -5.81 -10.20 32.90
C GLU A 69 -7.08 -9.53 32.37
N GLU A 70 -7.63 -8.56 33.11
CA GLU A 70 -8.78 -7.76 32.69
C GLU A 70 -8.51 -6.95 31.42
N ASN A 71 -7.33 -6.31 31.32
CA ASN A 71 -6.98 -5.50 30.15
C ASN A 71 -6.67 -6.38 28.93
N LEU A 72 -6.16 -7.60 29.14
CA LEU A 72 -6.00 -8.60 28.08
C LEU A 72 -7.34 -9.11 27.55
N ILE A 73 -8.35 -9.25 28.40
CA ILE A 73 -9.72 -9.58 27.98
C ILE A 73 -10.28 -8.43 27.14
N LYS A 74 -10.14 -7.18 27.59
CA LYS A 74 -10.57 -5.98 26.83
C LYS A 74 -9.92 -5.90 25.45
N GLN A 75 -8.62 -6.18 25.35
CA GLN A 75 -7.90 -6.25 24.07
C GLN A 75 -8.51 -7.31 23.14
N LYS A 76 -8.77 -8.53 23.66
CA LYS A 76 -9.36 -9.62 22.87
C LYS A 76 -10.76 -9.29 22.38
N GLU A 77 -11.61 -8.72 23.24
CA GLU A 77 -12.97 -8.31 22.86
C GLU A 77 -12.97 -7.21 21.80
N MET A 78 -12.09 -6.23 21.94
CA MET A 78 -11.93 -5.12 20.99
C MET A 78 -11.46 -5.64 19.62
N ASN A 79 -10.45 -6.52 19.60
CA ASN A 79 -9.95 -7.14 18.38
C ASN A 79 -10.98 -8.11 17.75
N ALA A 80 -11.85 -8.73 18.54
CA ALA A 80 -12.93 -9.58 18.04
C ALA A 80 -14.07 -8.76 17.42
N LYS A 81 -14.46 -7.64 18.03
CA LYS A 81 -15.49 -6.72 17.52
C LYS A 81 -15.06 -5.98 16.25
N ALA A 82 -13.76 -5.77 16.05
CA ALA A 82 -13.20 -5.15 14.86
C ALA A 82 -13.09 -6.09 13.63
N LYS A 83 -13.39 -7.40 13.79
CA LYS A 83 -13.55 -8.32 12.66
C LYS A 83 -15.01 -8.27 12.18
N PRO A 84 -15.29 -8.05 10.88
CA PRO A 84 -16.65 -7.98 10.36
C PRO A 84 -17.40 -9.31 10.58
N ALA A 85 -18.67 -9.21 10.96
CA ALA A 85 -19.57 -10.32 11.25
C ALA A 85 -20.03 -11.08 9.98
N SER A 86 -19.09 -11.62 9.21
CA SER A 86 -19.37 -12.51 8.06
C SER A 86 -18.73 -13.88 8.28
N SER A 87 -19.21 -14.61 9.29
CA SER A 87 -19.02 -16.07 9.39
C SER A 87 -19.94 -16.67 10.46
N GLN A 88 -21.26 -16.58 10.25
CA GLN A 88 -22.23 -17.43 10.93
C GLN A 88 -23.22 -18.03 9.92
N SER A 89 -22.85 -19.17 9.34
CA SER A 89 -23.72 -20.21 8.75
C SER A 89 -22.77 -21.30 8.20
N HIS A 90 -22.83 -22.60 8.48
CA HIS A 90 -23.92 -23.47 8.89
C HIS A 90 -23.39 -24.65 9.74
N LYS A 91 -24.14 -25.03 10.78
CA LYS A 91 -24.17 -26.42 11.29
C LYS A 91 -25.61 -26.94 11.17
N LYS A 92 -25.79 -27.96 10.33
CA LYS A 92 -26.81 -29.03 10.38
C LYS A 92 -26.05 -30.28 9.93
N GLY A 93 -25.89 -31.32 10.76
CA GLY A 93 -26.83 -32.44 10.95
C GLY A 93 -26.68 -33.41 9.76
N ASP A 94 -26.52 -34.73 9.84
CA ASP A 94 -26.63 -35.79 10.85
C ASP A 94 -26.00 -37.06 10.19
N SER A 95 -25.96 -38.19 10.90
CA SER A 95 -25.95 -39.60 10.45
C SER A 95 -24.64 -40.42 10.59
N SER A 96 -24.59 -41.11 11.74
CA SER A 96 -24.55 -42.58 11.90
C SER A 96 -23.52 -43.48 11.18
N SER A 97 -22.90 -44.33 12.03
CA SER A 97 -22.48 -45.73 11.78
C SER A 97 -21.25 -45.93 10.87
N HIS A 98 -20.41 -46.96 10.97
CA HIS A 98 -20.23 -48.09 11.88
C HIS A 98 -18.81 -48.62 11.62
N HIS A 99 -18.19 -49.20 12.65
CA HIS A 99 -17.26 -50.33 12.59
C HIS A 99 -15.98 -50.26 11.75
N GLY A 100 -14.87 -50.44 12.47
CA GLY A 100 -14.26 -51.78 12.45
C GLY A 100 -12.81 -51.85 11.98
N HIS A 101 -11.96 -52.29 12.90
CA HIS A 101 -10.86 -53.23 12.71
C HIS A 101 -9.69 -52.81 11.79
N SER A 102 -8.51 -52.47 12.33
CA SER A 102 -7.51 -53.31 13.00
C SER A 102 -6.45 -53.88 12.03
N HIS A 103 -5.22 -53.93 12.53
CA HIS A 103 -4.06 -54.71 12.06
C HIS A 103 -3.37 -54.16 10.81
N SER A 104 -2.18 -53.58 10.89
CA SER A 104 -0.85 -54.05 11.37
C SER A 104 0.04 -54.47 10.21
N HIS A 105 1.35 -54.26 10.42
CA HIS A 105 2.49 -54.66 9.58
C HIS A 105 2.67 -53.79 8.32
N SER A 106 3.86 -53.43 7.88
CA SER A 106 5.25 -53.65 8.30
C SER A 106 6.05 -52.94 7.20
N ALA A 107 6.99 -52.05 7.49
CA ALA A 107 8.42 -52.35 7.66
C ALA A 107 9.26 -51.68 6.57
N SER A 108 10.50 -51.41 6.99
CA SER A 108 11.70 -51.16 6.21
C SER A 108 11.87 -49.73 5.64
N GLY A 109 12.96 -49.03 5.89
CA GLY A 109 14.17 -49.46 6.56
C GLY A 109 15.28 -48.41 6.47
N ASN A 110 16.41 -48.82 7.05
CA ASN A 110 17.77 -48.26 6.98
C ASN A 110 18.07 -47.00 7.80
N MET A 111 19.21 -46.92 8.47
CA MET A 111 20.22 -47.91 8.90
C MET A 111 21.03 -47.22 10.02
N ALA A 112 21.55 -48.02 10.93
CA ALA A 112 22.13 -47.61 12.19
C ALA A 112 23.55 -47.02 12.08
N SER A 113 23.82 -46.03 12.94
CA SER A 113 25.15 -45.70 13.44
C SER A 113 25.47 -46.65 14.60
N GLY A 114 26.70 -47.18 14.59
CA GLY A 114 27.11 -48.32 15.39
C GLY A 114 27.44 -48.07 16.86
N SER A 115 27.60 -49.23 17.53
CA SER A 115 28.57 -49.56 18.59
C SER A 115 28.64 -48.62 19.80
N GLY A 116 28.40 -49.04 21.04
CA GLY A 116 28.27 -50.36 21.64
C GLY A 116 28.63 -50.21 23.13
N THR A 117 27.93 -50.97 23.99
CA THR A 117 28.37 -51.47 25.32
C THR A 117 28.79 -50.42 26.37
N SER A 118 28.18 -50.26 27.55
CA SER A 118 27.78 -51.27 28.55
C SER A 118 26.97 -50.62 29.67
N GLY A 119 26.10 -51.41 30.31
CA GLY A 119 26.00 -51.39 31.78
C GLY A 119 24.79 -50.68 32.42
N GLY A 120 23.67 -51.40 32.49
CA GLY A 120 23.13 -51.88 33.78
C GLY A 120 22.52 -50.90 34.79
N ALA A 121 21.22 -51.14 35.06
CA ALA A 121 20.47 -50.86 36.29
C ALA A 121 20.19 -49.37 36.61
N GLY A 122 19.01 -48.95 37.05
CA GLY A 122 17.78 -49.62 37.44
C GLY A 122 16.88 -48.54 38.04
N THR A 123 15.55 -48.69 37.83
CA THR A 123 14.46 -48.18 38.67
C THR A 123 14.46 -46.69 39.07
N THR A 124 13.48 -45.90 38.58
CA THR A 124 12.29 -45.48 39.36
C THR A 124 11.52 -44.35 38.66
N THR A 125 10.19 -44.55 38.59
CA THR A 125 9.12 -43.54 38.75
C THR A 125 9.06 -42.30 37.84
N GLY A 126 7.92 -42.11 37.17
CA GLY A 126 7.45 -40.75 36.87
C GLY A 126 6.70 -40.49 35.56
N ARG A 127 5.61 -41.23 35.32
CA ARG A 127 4.34 -40.76 34.70
C ARG A 127 4.38 -39.37 34.00
N ARG A 128 4.42 -39.35 32.65
CA ARG A 128 3.95 -38.20 31.87
C ARG A 128 2.94 -38.65 30.80
N LYS A 129 1.68 -38.42 31.14
CA LYS A 129 0.52 -38.40 30.24
C LYS A 129 0.71 -37.29 29.19
N GLU A 130 0.47 -37.64 27.92
CA GLU A 130 -0.68 -37.15 27.13
C GLU A 130 -0.34 -35.81 26.45
N ALA A 131 0.06 -35.88 25.18
CA ALA A 131 -0.79 -35.61 24.01
C ALA A 131 -0.83 -34.10 23.68
N GLY A 132 -0.78 -33.65 22.45
CA GLY A 132 -0.75 -34.37 21.20
C GLY A 132 -0.78 -33.37 20.04
N ARG A 133 -0.46 -33.93 18.87
CA ARG A 133 -1.04 -33.59 17.57
C ARG A 133 -0.84 -32.16 17.08
N LYS A 134 0.22 -32.04 16.28
CA LYS A 134 0.23 -31.31 14.99
C LYS A 134 -1.16 -31.40 14.34
N ARG A 135 -1.88 -30.28 14.33
CA ARG A 135 -2.95 -29.95 13.39
C ARG A 135 -2.42 -28.72 12.66
N GLY A 136 -2.15 -28.85 11.37
CA GLY A 136 -3.17 -28.54 10.38
C GLY A 136 -3.01 -27.06 10.08
N ARG A 137 -2.07 -26.78 9.16
CA ARG A 137 -1.84 -25.48 8.57
C ARG A 137 -3.12 -25.16 7.79
N ASP A 138 -4.02 -24.40 8.40
CA ASP A 138 -5.08 -23.72 7.66
C ASP A 138 -4.35 -22.76 6.71
N GLU A 139 -4.20 -23.18 5.45
CA GLU A 139 -3.94 -22.26 4.36
C GLU A 139 -5.20 -21.41 4.23
N ASP A 140 -5.19 -20.31 4.99
CA ASP A 140 -6.10 -19.19 4.80
C ASP A 140 -5.90 -18.76 3.34
N ASP A 141 -6.91 -19.06 2.53
CA ASP A 141 -7.08 -18.63 1.15
C ASP A 141 -7.33 -17.11 1.16
N SER A 142 -6.33 -16.38 1.67
CA SER A 142 -6.10 -14.98 1.41
C SER A 142 -6.19 -14.87 -0.09
N VAL A 143 -7.32 -14.37 -0.59
CA VAL A 143 -7.43 -13.88 -1.96
C VAL A 143 -6.18 -13.04 -2.15
N LYS A 144 -5.19 -13.61 -2.85
CA LYS A 144 -3.90 -12.98 -3.06
C LYS A 144 -4.25 -11.74 -3.84
N LYS A 145 -4.44 -10.62 -3.15
CA LYS A 145 -4.70 -9.35 -3.80
C LYS A 145 -3.54 -9.20 -4.77
N PRO A 146 -3.80 -9.20 -6.07
CA PRO A 146 -2.73 -9.17 -7.04
C PRO A 146 -1.96 -7.88 -6.83
N ASP A 147 -0.74 -8.01 -6.29
CA ASP A 147 0.14 -6.88 -6.02
C ASP A 147 0.81 -6.51 -7.34
N MET A 148 0.37 -5.40 -7.93
CA MET A 148 0.95 -4.90 -9.17
C MET A 148 2.27 -4.19 -8.88
N LYS A 149 3.38 -4.92 -8.96
CA LYS A 149 4.71 -4.32 -8.88
C LYS A 149 5.13 -3.80 -10.25
N LEU A 150 5.25 -2.48 -10.37
CA LEU A 150 5.79 -1.84 -11.57
C LEU A 150 7.27 -1.54 -11.36
N ASP A 151 8.09 -2.02 -12.30
CA ASP A 151 9.52 -1.74 -12.32
C ASP A 151 9.76 -0.51 -13.21
N ILE A 152 9.81 0.66 -12.59
CA ILE A 152 10.04 1.92 -13.31
C ILE A 152 11.55 2.07 -13.58
N PRO A 153 11.97 2.32 -14.84
CA PRO A 153 13.37 2.58 -15.18
C PRO A 153 13.95 3.76 -14.40
N ASP A 154 15.21 3.64 -13.98
CA ASP A 154 15.88 4.66 -13.16
C ASP A 154 15.95 6.03 -13.85
N ALA A 155 16.06 6.05 -15.18
CA ALA A 155 16.04 7.29 -15.96
C ALA A 155 14.71 8.07 -15.82
N LEU A 156 13.57 7.40 -15.64
CA LEU A 156 12.29 8.04 -15.37
C LEU A 156 12.11 8.40 -13.90
N LYS A 157 12.74 7.65 -12.98
CA LYS A 157 12.82 8.04 -11.57
C LYS A 157 13.55 9.37 -11.40
N VAL A 158 14.64 9.59 -12.14
CA VAL A 158 15.35 10.87 -12.14
C VAL A 158 14.41 12.00 -12.57
N VAL A 159 13.63 11.81 -13.65
CA VAL A 159 12.63 12.80 -14.09
C VAL A 159 11.62 13.12 -13.01
N LEU A 160 11.14 12.11 -12.26
CA LEU A 160 10.19 12.32 -11.16
C LEU A 160 10.81 13.12 -9.99
N VAL A 161 12.09 12.91 -9.71
CA VAL A 161 12.81 13.67 -8.68
C VAL A 161 13.00 15.11 -9.14
N ASP A 162 13.41 15.33 -10.39
CA ASP A 162 13.59 16.65 -10.98
C ASP A 162 12.27 17.43 -11.04
N ASP A 163 11.18 16.79 -11.48
CA ASP A 163 9.82 17.33 -11.50
C ASP A 163 9.36 17.74 -10.08
N TRP A 164 9.58 16.87 -9.10
CA TRP A 164 9.27 17.19 -7.71
C TRP A 164 10.07 18.39 -7.17
N GLU A 165 11.37 18.48 -7.47
CA GLU A 165 12.19 19.62 -7.06
C GLU A 165 11.76 20.92 -7.76
N ALA A 166 11.50 20.87 -9.07
CA ALA A 166 11.05 22.02 -9.85
C ALA A 166 9.76 22.61 -9.28
N VAL A 167 8.76 21.76 -9.00
CA VAL A 167 7.45 22.23 -8.51
C VAL A 167 7.48 22.58 -7.02
N THR A 168 8.13 21.77 -6.18
CA THR A 168 8.04 21.91 -4.72
C THR A 168 9.09 22.85 -4.13
N LYS A 169 10.32 22.86 -4.68
CA LYS A 169 11.42 23.70 -4.17
C LYS A 169 11.59 24.98 -4.98
N ASN A 170 11.57 24.87 -6.31
CA ASN A 170 11.86 26.00 -7.18
C ASN A 170 10.63 26.86 -7.50
N ASN A 171 9.42 26.43 -7.09
CA ASN A 171 8.15 27.09 -7.39
C ASN A 171 7.94 27.31 -8.90
N GLN A 172 8.35 26.33 -9.69
CA GLN A 172 8.12 26.30 -11.13
C GLN A 172 6.85 25.51 -11.44
N LEU A 173 6.25 25.80 -12.58
CA LEU A 173 5.04 25.15 -13.07
C LEU A 173 5.26 24.67 -14.50
N VAL A 174 4.65 23.55 -14.82
CA VAL A 174 4.56 23.06 -16.19
C VAL A 174 3.69 24.03 -17.00
N SER A 175 4.17 24.45 -18.17
CA SER A 175 3.42 25.31 -19.09
C SER A 175 2.21 24.57 -19.62
N LEU A 176 1.00 25.12 -19.44
CA LEU A 176 -0.26 24.54 -19.93
C LEU A 176 -0.89 25.48 -20.97
N PRO A 177 -1.48 24.97 -22.07
CA PRO A 177 -1.63 23.55 -22.44
C PRO A 177 -0.31 22.90 -22.88
N ARG A 178 -0.17 21.59 -22.66
CA ARG A 178 1.00 20.82 -23.10
C ARG A 178 0.84 20.28 -24.52
N GLU A 179 1.95 20.30 -25.25
CA GLU A 179 2.13 19.63 -26.54
C GLU A 179 3.42 18.79 -26.46
N PRO A 180 3.36 17.46 -26.67
CA PRO A 180 2.15 16.65 -26.83
C PRO A 180 1.33 16.52 -25.53
N ASN A 181 0.01 16.38 -25.65
CA ASN A 181 -0.88 16.15 -24.50
C ASN A 181 -1.03 14.64 -24.19
N VAL A 182 -1.68 14.28 -23.08
CA VAL A 182 -1.86 12.86 -22.69
C VAL A 182 -2.61 12.07 -23.77
N VAL A 183 -3.64 12.64 -24.40
CA VAL A 183 -4.40 11.95 -25.46
C VAL A 183 -3.50 11.65 -26.65
N ASP A 184 -2.69 12.62 -27.08
CA ASP A 184 -1.74 12.45 -28.18
C ASP A 184 -0.71 11.37 -27.85
N ILE A 185 -0.15 11.41 -26.63
CA ILE A 185 0.83 10.42 -26.16
C ILE A 185 0.23 9.00 -26.16
N LEU A 186 -1.01 8.83 -25.71
CA LEU A 186 -1.67 7.53 -25.70
C LEU A 186 -2.04 7.05 -27.10
N ALA A 187 -2.39 7.95 -28.02
CA ALA A 187 -2.64 7.62 -29.42
C ALA A 187 -1.34 7.19 -30.14
N GLU A 188 -0.23 7.89 -29.89
CA GLU A 188 1.09 7.50 -30.38
C GLU A 188 1.54 6.15 -29.79
N PHE A 189 1.27 5.91 -28.51
CA PHE A 189 1.53 4.63 -27.87
C PHE A 189 0.73 3.49 -28.52
N GLN A 190 -0.54 3.73 -28.85
CA GLN A 190 -1.36 2.76 -29.57
C GLN A 190 -0.70 2.37 -30.91
N GLN A 191 -0.26 3.37 -31.70
CA GLN A 191 0.43 3.13 -32.96
C GLN A 191 1.77 2.39 -32.75
N HIS A 192 2.48 2.67 -31.65
CA HIS A 192 3.70 1.96 -31.31
C HIS A 192 3.43 0.48 -31.04
N CYS A 193 2.38 0.15 -30.27
CA CYS A 193 1.97 -1.22 -30.01
C CYS A 193 1.48 -1.95 -31.27
N GLU A 194 0.81 -1.27 -32.19
CA GLU A 194 0.39 -1.86 -33.48
C GLU A 194 1.59 -2.20 -34.40
N ASN A 195 2.67 -1.41 -34.32
CA ASN A 195 3.89 -1.62 -35.09
C ASN A 195 4.85 -2.67 -34.48
N LEU A 196 4.74 -2.92 -33.17
CA LEU A 196 5.47 -3.98 -32.48
C LEU A 196 5.00 -5.34 -33.01
N THR A 197 5.90 -6.05 -33.70
CA THR A 197 5.64 -7.32 -34.41
C THR A 197 5.42 -8.52 -33.46
N ASP A 198 5.35 -8.28 -32.15
CA ASP A 198 5.16 -9.33 -31.14
C ASP A 198 3.68 -9.75 -31.04
N LYS A 199 3.40 -10.92 -31.63
CA LYS A 199 2.09 -11.56 -31.78
C LYS A 199 1.32 -11.78 -30.47
N HIS A 200 1.92 -11.56 -29.31
CA HIS A 200 1.30 -11.78 -28.00
C HIS A 200 0.46 -10.57 -27.53
N LEU A 201 0.84 -9.34 -27.91
CA LEU A 201 0.08 -8.12 -27.63
C LEU A 201 -0.90 -7.76 -28.78
N THR A 202 -0.53 -8.07 -30.03
CA THR A 202 -1.35 -7.76 -31.22
C THR A 202 -2.67 -8.54 -31.30
N ALA A 203 -2.83 -9.63 -30.52
CA ALA A 203 -4.08 -10.42 -30.51
C ALA A 203 -5.20 -9.78 -29.67
N GLN A 204 -4.98 -8.63 -29.05
CA GLN A 204 -5.91 -7.99 -28.13
C GLN A 204 -6.10 -6.47 -28.38
N ASP A 205 -6.40 -6.05 -29.60
CA ASP A 205 -6.76 -4.64 -29.89
C ASP A 205 -7.87 -4.11 -28.96
N THR A 206 -8.80 -4.98 -28.56
CA THR A 206 -9.85 -4.65 -27.58
C THR A 206 -9.30 -4.46 -26.17
N ALA A 207 -8.26 -5.17 -25.76
CA ALA A 207 -7.64 -4.97 -24.44
C ALA A 207 -6.76 -3.72 -24.42
N LEU A 208 -6.00 -3.44 -25.49
CA LEU A 208 -5.20 -2.22 -25.61
C LEU A 208 -6.08 -0.98 -25.60
N SER A 209 -7.15 -0.96 -26.39
CA SER A 209 -8.12 0.15 -26.40
C SER A 209 -8.81 0.31 -25.04
N THR A 210 -9.15 -0.79 -24.36
CA THR A 210 -9.70 -0.75 -23.00
C THR A 210 -8.68 -0.22 -21.99
N TYR A 211 -7.41 -0.62 -22.12
CA TYR A 211 -6.31 -0.14 -21.27
C TYR A 211 -6.12 1.37 -21.42
N ILE A 212 -6.03 1.87 -22.66
CA ILE A 212 -5.87 3.30 -22.95
C ILE A 212 -7.05 4.10 -22.42
N ALA A 213 -8.29 3.67 -22.71
CA ALA A 213 -9.50 4.33 -22.22
C ALA A 213 -9.56 4.33 -20.69
N GLY A 214 -9.16 3.21 -20.06
CA GLY A 214 -9.05 3.11 -18.61
C GLY A 214 -8.04 4.09 -18.04
N LEU A 215 -6.84 4.16 -18.61
CA LEU A 215 -5.78 5.04 -18.15
C LEU A 215 -6.17 6.51 -18.28
N GLN A 216 -6.83 6.89 -19.38
CA GLN A 216 -7.39 8.23 -19.56
C GLN A 216 -8.45 8.56 -18.49
N LEU A 217 -9.38 7.64 -18.22
CA LEU A 217 -10.40 7.81 -17.18
C LEU A 217 -9.78 7.94 -15.78
N TYR A 218 -8.76 7.14 -15.49
CA TYR A 218 -8.01 7.22 -14.24
C TYR A 218 -7.27 8.56 -14.13
N PHE A 219 -6.64 9.03 -15.21
CA PHE A 219 -5.99 10.32 -15.25
C PHE A 219 -6.96 11.45 -14.90
N GLU A 220 -8.10 11.53 -15.59
CA GLU A 220 -9.08 12.60 -15.41
C GLU A 220 -9.66 12.63 -13.99
N ARG A 221 -9.91 11.45 -13.39
CA ARG A 221 -10.44 11.35 -12.02
C ARG A 221 -9.39 11.58 -10.93
N SER A 222 -8.14 11.18 -11.18
CA SER A 222 -7.07 11.27 -10.17
C SER A 222 -6.28 12.57 -10.22
N LEU A 223 -6.32 13.31 -11.34
CA LEU A 223 -5.54 14.53 -11.53
C LEU A 223 -5.74 15.53 -10.40
N GLY A 224 -6.98 15.98 -10.20
CA GLY A 224 -7.31 16.99 -9.19
C GLY A 224 -7.17 16.53 -7.73
N SER A 225 -7.17 15.23 -7.48
CA SER A 225 -7.18 14.66 -6.13
C SER A 225 -5.79 14.21 -5.67
N THR A 226 -5.01 13.61 -6.56
CA THR A 226 -3.83 12.80 -6.20
C THR A 226 -2.57 13.15 -7.00
N LEU A 227 -2.68 13.54 -8.28
CA LEU A 227 -1.50 13.71 -9.15
C LEU A 227 -0.81 15.08 -9.03
N LEU A 228 -1.55 16.10 -8.60
CA LEU A 228 -1.05 17.47 -8.49
C LEU A 228 -0.42 17.74 -7.13
N TYR A 229 0.75 18.37 -7.15
CA TYR A 229 1.37 18.90 -5.94
C TYR A 229 0.55 20.07 -5.39
N ARG A 230 0.75 20.40 -4.11
CA ARG A 230 0.06 21.53 -3.47
C ARG A 230 0.24 22.82 -4.27
N PHE A 231 1.44 23.05 -4.82
CA PHE A 231 1.78 24.25 -5.56
C PHE A 231 1.02 24.38 -6.90
N GLU A 232 0.65 23.28 -7.57
CA GLU A 232 -0.05 23.29 -8.87
C GLU A 232 -1.57 23.46 -8.74
N ARG A 233 -2.12 23.39 -7.52
CA ARG A 233 -3.58 23.43 -7.31
C ARG A 233 -4.23 24.75 -7.75
N GLY A 234 -3.51 25.86 -7.63
CA GLY A 234 -3.96 27.16 -8.14
C GLY A 234 -4.13 27.14 -9.67
N GLN A 235 -3.13 26.63 -10.37
CA GLN A 235 -3.11 26.50 -11.83
C GLN A 235 -4.24 25.59 -12.29
N TYR A 236 -4.45 24.45 -11.63
CA TYR A 236 -5.56 23.55 -11.93
C TYR A 236 -6.93 24.20 -11.75
N ALA A 237 -7.13 24.98 -10.69
CA ALA A 237 -8.39 25.71 -10.48
C ALA A 237 -8.65 26.73 -11.59
N GLU A 238 -7.61 27.39 -12.10
CA GLU A 238 -7.69 28.29 -13.24
C GLU A 238 -8.01 27.57 -14.54
N VAL A 239 -7.33 26.46 -14.83
CA VAL A 239 -7.61 25.61 -15.99
C VAL A 239 -9.04 25.09 -15.98
N ARG A 240 -9.54 24.62 -14.83
CA ARG A 240 -10.94 24.19 -14.69
C ARG A 240 -11.92 25.34 -14.93
N ARG A 241 -11.62 26.54 -14.44
CA ARG A 241 -12.44 27.72 -14.70
C ARG A 241 -12.45 28.07 -16.18
N LYS A 242 -11.33 27.91 -16.87
CA LYS A 242 -11.22 28.24 -18.30
C LYS A 242 -11.99 27.26 -19.20
N TYR A 243 -11.89 25.95 -18.93
CA TYR A 243 -12.39 24.92 -19.86
C TYR A 243 -13.62 24.14 -19.38
N VAL A 244 -13.97 24.19 -18.08
CA VAL A 244 -15.03 23.31 -17.52
C VAL A 244 -16.13 24.09 -16.78
N THR A 245 -15.79 25.06 -15.92
CA THR A 245 -16.75 25.63 -14.95
C THR A 245 -16.87 27.15 -14.92
N GLY A 246 -16.21 27.90 -15.81
CA GLY A 246 -16.23 29.38 -15.77
C GLY A 246 -17.13 30.06 -16.79
N GLN A 247 -17.25 31.38 -16.67
CA GLN A 247 -18.04 32.24 -17.56
C GLN A 247 -17.52 32.30 -19.00
N HIS A 248 -16.27 31.86 -19.24
CA HIS A 248 -15.62 31.82 -20.56
C HIS A 248 -15.67 30.44 -21.23
N VAL A 249 -16.41 29.48 -20.67
CA VAL A 249 -16.58 28.16 -21.30
C VAL A 249 -17.38 28.35 -22.59
N VAL A 250 -16.72 28.13 -23.72
CA VAL A 250 -17.38 28.09 -25.02
C VAL A 250 -18.09 26.75 -25.13
N ILE A 251 -19.42 26.80 -25.19
CA ILE A 251 -20.27 25.61 -25.35
C ILE A 251 -19.86 24.92 -26.67
N GLY A 252 -19.20 23.76 -26.56
CA GLY A 252 -18.66 22.99 -27.70
C GLY A 252 -17.14 22.77 -27.71
N GLU A 253 -16.36 23.52 -26.90
CA GLU A 253 -14.90 23.36 -26.76
C GLU A 253 -14.49 22.98 -25.33
N GLU A 254 -15.27 22.11 -24.68
CA GLU A 254 -14.86 21.55 -23.39
C GLU A 254 -13.64 20.65 -23.59
N LYS A 255 -12.48 21.13 -23.14
CA LYS A 255 -11.26 20.33 -23.15
C LYS A 255 -11.21 19.43 -21.92
N SER A 256 -11.09 18.13 -22.16
CA SER A 256 -10.79 17.18 -21.10
C SER A 256 -9.42 17.49 -20.49
N MET A 257 -9.24 17.17 -19.21
CA MET A 257 -7.95 17.43 -18.55
C MET A 257 -6.81 16.65 -19.22
N SER A 258 -7.08 15.48 -19.79
CA SER A 258 -6.15 14.70 -20.61
C SER A 258 -5.62 15.47 -21.84
N GLN A 259 -6.39 16.42 -22.37
CA GLN A 259 -5.99 17.24 -23.53
C GLN A 259 -5.19 18.49 -23.14
N VAL A 260 -5.12 18.80 -21.84
CA VAL A 260 -4.43 20.00 -21.34
C VAL A 260 -3.08 19.65 -20.74
N TYR A 261 -3.00 18.54 -20.03
CA TYR A 261 -1.80 18.08 -19.33
C TYR A 261 -0.94 17.16 -20.21
N GLY A 262 0.32 16.95 -19.81
CA GLY A 262 1.34 16.26 -20.59
C GLY A 262 1.91 15.00 -19.93
N ALA A 263 3.08 14.59 -20.41
CA ALA A 263 3.79 13.37 -20.00
C ALA A 263 4.21 13.38 -18.52
N GLU A 264 4.51 14.55 -17.96
CA GLU A 264 4.94 14.73 -16.58
C GLU A 264 3.88 14.19 -15.60
N HIS A 265 2.64 14.64 -15.77
CA HIS A 265 1.50 14.23 -14.94
C HIS A 265 1.08 12.78 -15.23
N LEU A 266 1.21 12.32 -16.48
CA LEU A 266 0.96 10.92 -16.84
C LEU A 266 1.94 9.98 -16.11
N LEU A 267 3.22 10.35 -16.02
CA LEU A 267 4.21 9.56 -15.31
C LEU A 267 3.88 9.45 -13.81
N ARG A 268 3.37 10.53 -13.20
CA ARG A 268 2.87 10.51 -11.81
C ARG A 268 1.68 9.56 -11.64
N LEU A 269 0.81 9.43 -12.65
CA LEU A 269 -0.27 8.44 -12.64
C LEU A 269 0.29 7.02 -12.64
N ILE A 270 1.24 6.71 -13.51
CA ILE A 270 1.87 5.38 -13.61
C ILE A 270 2.45 4.96 -12.24
N VAL A 271 3.13 5.86 -11.55
CA VAL A 271 3.70 5.61 -10.21
C VAL A 271 2.61 5.32 -9.15
N ASN A 272 1.46 6.00 -9.25
CA ASN A 272 0.35 5.83 -8.32
C ASN A 272 -0.60 4.67 -8.69
N LEU A 273 -0.51 4.16 -9.91
CA LEU A 273 -1.39 3.12 -10.45
C LEU A 273 -1.43 1.84 -9.58
N PRO A 274 -0.32 1.32 -9.03
CA PRO A 274 -0.35 0.18 -8.10
C PRO A 274 -1.25 0.41 -6.89
N LYS A 275 -1.23 1.62 -6.31
CA LYS A 275 -2.06 1.96 -5.15
C LYS A 275 -3.53 2.04 -5.52
N MET A 276 -3.84 2.50 -6.74
CA MET A 276 -5.21 2.57 -7.24
C MET A 276 -5.75 1.17 -7.55
N ILE A 277 -4.94 0.32 -8.20
CA ILE A 277 -5.32 -1.04 -8.56
C ILE A 277 -5.51 -1.92 -7.32
N ALA A 278 -4.72 -1.74 -6.26
CA ALA A 278 -4.88 -2.47 -5.00
C ALA A 278 -6.24 -2.25 -4.29
N GLN A 279 -6.97 -1.19 -4.66
CA GLN A 279 -8.31 -0.90 -4.13
C GLN A 279 -9.43 -1.52 -4.99
N THR A 280 -9.12 -1.99 -6.19
CA THR A 280 -10.05 -2.65 -7.11
C THR A 280 -10.00 -4.18 -6.97
N SER A 281 -11.12 -4.84 -7.24
CA SER A 281 -11.23 -6.30 -7.27
C SER A 281 -10.90 -6.83 -8.68
N LEU A 282 -9.65 -6.71 -9.11
CA LEU A 282 -9.17 -7.32 -10.35
C LEU A 282 -8.62 -8.72 -10.08
N ASP A 283 -8.78 -9.62 -11.04
CA ASP A 283 -8.17 -10.95 -11.04
C ASP A 283 -6.68 -10.89 -11.42
N SER A 284 -5.95 -11.97 -11.14
CA SER A 284 -4.49 -12.01 -11.34
C SER A 284 -4.07 -11.97 -12.81
N GLU A 285 -4.93 -12.41 -13.74
CA GLU A 285 -4.63 -12.42 -15.18
C GLU A 285 -4.78 -11.00 -15.73
N SER A 286 -5.87 -10.31 -15.40
CA SER A 286 -6.08 -8.90 -15.73
C SER A 286 -4.95 -8.01 -15.18
N VAL A 287 -4.49 -8.24 -13.95
CA VAL A 287 -3.37 -7.46 -13.40
C VAL A 287 -2.04 -7.76 -14.10
N ALA A 288 -1.81 -8.99 -14.57
CA ALA A 288 -0.63 -9.31 -15.36
C ALA A 288 -0.64 -8.56 -16.70
N ILE A 289 -1.78 -8.54 -17.38
CA ILE A 289 -1.97 -7.79 -18.64
C ILE A 289 -1.75 -6.28 -18.42
N LEU A 290 -2.33 -5.71 -17.35
CA LEU A 290 -2.12 -4.30 -17.01
C LEU A 290 -0.64 -4.00 -16.72
N ARG A 291 0.06 -4.90 -16.04
CA ARG A 291 1.50 -4.75 -15.76
C ARG A 291 2.32 -4.76 -17.05
N GLU A 292 2.01 -5.64 -17.99
CA GLU A 292 2.68 -5.73 -19.29
C GLU A 292 2.49 -4.44 -20.10
N TYR A 293 1.25 -4.00 -20.32
CA TYR A 293 0.98 -2.74 -21.04
C TYR A 293 1.59 -1.52 -20.34
N THR A 294 1.58 -1.48 -19.01
CA THR A 294 2.20 -0.38 -18.26
C THR A 294 3.73 -0.42 -18.37
N GLY A 295 4.33 -1.61 -18.43
CA GLY A 295 5.74 -1.79 -18.71
C GLY A 295 6.12 -1.24 -20.09
N GLU A 296 5.38 -1.64 -21.13
CA GLU A 296 5.58 -1.15 -22.49
C GLU A 296 5.37 0.37 -22.61
N LEU A 297 4.34 0.92 -21.97
CA LEU A 297 4.12 2.37 -21.93
C LEU A 297 5.30 3.09 -21.28
N THR A 298 5.82 2.54 -20.20
CA THR A 298 6.98 3.11 -19.49
C THR A 298 8.24 3.05 -20.36
N GLN A 299 8.43 1.98 -21.13
CA GLN A 299 9.53 1.85 -22.09
C GLN A 299 9.38 2.84 -23.26
N PHE A 300 8.19 2.97 -23.84
CA PHE A 300 7.90 3.96 -24.88
C PHE A 300 8.18 5.40 -24.41
N MET A 301 7.80 5.73 -23.17
CA MET A 301 8.09 7.03 -22.57
C MET A 301 9.60 7.25 -22.35
N LEU A 302 10.34 6.19 -22.05
CA LEU A 302 11.79 6.24 -21.90
C LEU A 302 12.49 6.50 -23.25
N ASP A 303 12.08 5.79 -24.30
CA ASP A 303 12.66 5.93 -25.64
C ASP A 303 12.40 7.35 -26.21
N ASN A 304 11.26 7.95 -25.86
CA ASN A 304 10.87 9.29 -26.27
C ASN A 304 11.12 10.37 -25.20
N LYS A 305 11.95 10.08 -24.19
CA LYS A 305 12.12 10.94 -23.01
C LYS A 305 12.44 12.40 -23.35
N THR A 306 13.33 12.64 -24.31
CA THR A 306 13.77 14.00 -24.69
C THR A 306 12.69 14.82 -25.38
N ARG A 307 11.69 14.17 -25.99
CA ARG A 307 10.58 14.84 -26.67
C ARG A 307 9.38 15.04 -25.73
N LEU A 308 9.12 14.07 -24.87
CA LEU A 308 7.92 14.05 -24.03
C LEU A 308 8.04 14.93 -22.79
N PHE A 309 9.20 14.95 -22.14
CA PHE A 309 9.41 15.68 -20.89
C PHE A 309 10.09 17.03 -21.13
N LEU A 310 9.55 18.08 -20.52
CA LEU A 310 10.19 19.40 -20.54
C LEU A 310 11.50 19.39 -19.74
N ALA A 311 12.54 20.01 -20.31
CA ALA A 311 13.82 20.20 -19.62
C ALA A 311 13.75 21.30 -18.55
N GLU A 312 12.94 22.33 -18.79
CA GLU A 312 12.80 23.47 -17.89
C GLU A 312 11.33 23.86 -17.75
N TYR A 313 10.93 24.23 -16.53
CA TYR A 313 9.57 24.65 -16.18
C TYR A 313 9.51 26.17 -16.03
N GLU A 314 8.33 26.75 -16.25
CA GLU A 314 8.13 28.18 -16.15
C GLU A 314 8.10 28.63 -14.68
N ASN A 315 8.74 29.75 -14.37
CA ASN A 315 8.65 30.34 -13.04
C ASN A 315 7.22 30.86 -12.81
N ALA A 316 6.63 30.52 -11.67
CA ALA A 316 5.31 31.00 -11.35
C ALA A 316 5.29 32.54 -11.24
N PRO A 317 4.30 33.22 -11.85
CA PRO A 317 4.23 34.67 -11.82
C PRO A 317 3.96 35.18 -10.39
N ALA A 318 4.38 36.41 -10.10
CA ALA A 318 4.32 36.96 -8.74
C ALA A 318 2.91 36.92 -8.11
N HIS A 319 1.86 37.14 -8.92
CA HIS A 319 0.47 37.06 -8.45
C HIS A 319 0.11 35.63 -7.98
N TYR A 320 0.61 34.60 -8.67
CA TYR A 320 0.39 33.20 -8.32
C TYR A 320 1.04 32.86 -6.98
N LEU A 321 2.27 33.33 -6.76
CA LEU A 321 2.98 33.13 -5.50
C LEU A 321 2.27 33.77 -4.30
N ILE A 322 1.63 34.93 -4.50
CA ILE A 322 0.84 35.58 -3.46
C ILE A 322 -0.38 34.73 -3.11
N THR A 323 -1.12 34.25 -4.11
CA THR A 323 -2.30 33.39 -3.89
C THR A 323 -1.97 32.08 -3.21
N MET A 324 -0.78 31.51 -3.45
CA MET A 324 -0.37 30.24 -2.83
C MET A 324 0.21 30.38 -1.41
N ARG A 325 0.61 31.60 -1.02
CA ARG A 325 1.10 31.91 0.33
C ARG A 325 0.01 32.36 1.30
N ALA A 326 -1.13 32.83 0.76
CA ALA A 326 -2.33 33.18 1.51
C ALA A 326 -3.08 31.91 1.98
#